data_AF-A0A7S9QD29-F1
#
_entry.id   AF-A0A7S9QD29-F1
#
_cell.length_a   1.000
_cell.length_b   1.000
_cell.length_c   1.000
_cell.angle_alpha   90.00
_cell.angle_beta   90.00
_cell.angle_gamma   90.00
#
_symmetry.space_group_name_H-M   'P 1'
#
loop_
_entity.id
_entity.type
_entity.pdbx_description
1 polymer ?
#
loop_
_entity_poly.entity_id
_entity_poly.type
_entity_poly.pdbx_seq_one_letter_code
_entity_poly.pdbx_strand_id
1 'polypeptide(L)'
;MRHYWGATIIAAVIYFILSFLSDVWFTRTTSTNLALLLTAGVKAGIFAVIFHYVHGFIAGFFGLYETDPELDAPKREREEEAAE
;
A
#
# COMPACT_ATOMS: atom_id res chain seq x y z
N MET A 1 -14.24 5.49 -5.66
CA MET A 1 -12.87 4.95 -5.70
C MET A 1 -12.75 3.95 -4.56
N ARG A 2 -12.92 2.64 -4.79
CA ARG A 2 -12.60 1.63 -3.76
C ARG A 2 -11.12 1.80 -3.45
N HIS A 3 -10.79 2.26 -2.24
CA HIS A 3 -9.42 2.60 -1.90
C HIS A 3 -8.58 1.31 -1.84
N TYR A 4 -7.78 1.03 -2.87
CA TYR A 4 -6.83 -0.08 -2.93
C TYR A 4 -5.62 0.17 -2.01
N TRP A 5 -5.89 0.30 -0.70
CA TRP A 5 -4.87 0.49 0.33
C TRP A 5 -3.91 -0.71 0.42
N GLY A 6 -4.34 -1.91 0.03
CA GLY A 6 -3.50 -3.12 0.08
C GLY A 6 -2.19 -2.97 -0.69
N ALA A 7 -2.25 -2.53 -1.96
CA ALA A 7 -1.05 -2.32 -2.78
C ALA A 7 -0.15 -1.21 -2.20
N THR A 8 -0.76 -0.15 -1.66
CA THR A 8 -0.04 0.96 -1.03
C THR A 8 0.72 0.50 0.22
N ILE A 9 0.08 -0.31 1.07
CA ILE A 9 0.67 -0.84 2.30
C ILE A 9 1.86 -1.74 1.97
N ILE A 10 1.68 -2.68 1.02
CA ILE A 10 2.76 -3.60 0.62
C ILE A 10 3.95 -2.81 0.04
N ALA A 11 3.69 -1.85 -0.85
CA ALA A 11 4.73 -1.02 -1.43
C ALA A 11 5.47 -0.20 -0.35
N ALA A 12 4.76 0.39 0.61
CA ALA A 12 5.34 1.14 1.71
C ALA A 12 6.24 0.28 2.61
N VAL A 13 5.82 -0.95 2.92
CA VAL A 13 6.61 -1.90 3.73
C VAL A 13 7.88 -2.32 3.00
N ILE A 14 7.79 -2.68 1.72
CA ILE A 14 8.96 -3.06 0.92
C ILE A 14 9.94 -1.89 0.84
N TYR A 15 9.43 -0.69 0.53
CA TYR A 15 10.25 0.51 0.46
C TYR A 15 10.92 0.83 1.80
N PHE A 16 10.19 0.70 2.92
CA PHE A 16 10.75 0.87 4.26
C PHE A 16 11.94 -0.06 4.51
N ILE A 17 11.77 -1.36 4.23
CA ILE A 17 12.82 -2.37 4.44
C ILE A 17 14.03 -2.04 3.56
N LEU A 18 13.83 -1.76 2.27
CA LEU A 18 14.92 -1.45 1.35
C LEU A 18 15.65 -0.15 1.74
N SER A 19 14.91 0.89 2.13
CA SER A 19 15.50 2.15 2.59
C SER A 19 16.30 1.95 3.86
N PHE A 20 15.77 1.20 4.83
CA PHE A 20 16.47 0.93 6.09
C PHE A 20 17.75 0.11 5.87
N LEU A 21 17.67 -0.97 5.09
CA LEU A 21 18.83 -1.80 4.78
C LEU A 21 19.89 -1.03 3.98
N SER A 22 19.46 -0.18 3.05
CA SER A 22 20.35 0.74 2.32
C SER A 22 21.06 1.68 3.29
N ASP A 23 20.32 2.35 4.18
CA ASP A 23 20.89 3.28 5.15
C ASP A 23 21.85 2.57 6.12
N VAL A 24 21.54 1.34 6.56
CA VAL A 24 22.42 0.50 7.38
C VAL A 24 23.70 0.11 6.65
N TRP A 25 23.64 -0.14 5.35
CA TRP A 25 24.80 -0.53 4.57
C TRP A 25 25.72 0.65 4.22
N PHE A 26 25.15 1.82 3.92
CA PHE A 26 25.89 2.95 3.39
C PHE A 26 26.16 4.08 4.40
N THR A 27 25.43 4.15 5.53
CA THR A 27 25.42 5.35 6.42
C THR A 27 25.82 5.04 7.86
N ARG A 28 26.15 3.78 8.18
CA ARG A 28 26.33 3.26 9.55
C ARG A 28 27.34 4.02 10.42
N THR A 29 28.34 4.67 9.82
CA THR A 29 29.41 5.37 10.56
C THR A 29 28.98 6.73 11.12
N THR A 30 27.84 7.27 10.67
CA THR A 30 27.42 8.65 10.98
C THR A 30 26.11 8.75 11.76
N SER A 31 25.41 7.64 11.99
CA SER A 31 24.08 7.64 12.60
C SER A 31 23.79 6.34 13.36
N THR A 32 22.98 6.43 14.42
CA THR A 32 22.56 5.27 15.21
C THR A 32 21.50 4.46 14.47
N ASN A 33 21.42 3.15 14.74
CA ASN A 33 20.40 2.28 14.13
C ASN A 33 18.97 2.79 14.35
N LEU A 34 18.68 3.38 15.52
CA LEU A 34 17.37 3.98 15.82
C LEU A 34 17.10 5.19 14.92
N ALA A 35 18.09 6.06 14.71
CA ALA A 35 17.95 7.20 13.80
C ALA A 35 17.71 6.75 12.35
N LEU A 36 18.40 5.70 11.89
CA LEU A 36 18.19 5.11 10.57
C LEU A 36 16.78 4.53 10.44
N LEU A 37 16.28 3.84 11.47
CA LEU A 37 14.94 3.26 11.50
C LEU A 37 13.85 4.34 11.40
N LEU A 38 13.98 5.41 12.19
CA LEU A 38 13.04 6.54 12.17
C LEU A 38 13.07 7.25 10.82
N THR A 39 14.27 7.47 10.26
CA THR A 39 14.44 8.10 8.95
C THR A 39 13.81 7.26 7.85
N ALA A 40 14.04 5.95 7.84
CA ALA A 40 13.39 5.04 6.90
C ALA A 40 11.86 5.06 7.06
N GLY A 41 11.35 5.16 8.28
CA GLY A 41 9.91 5.29 8.57
C GLY A 41 9.31 6.54 7.95
N VAL A 42 9.95 7.70 8.12
CA VAL A 42 9.52 8.96 7.51
C VAL A 42 9.56 8.88 5.98
N LYS A 43 10.66 8.37 5.41
CA LYS A 43 10.79 8.15 3.96
C LYS A 43 9.66 7.26 3.44
N ALA A 44 9.33 6.18 4.14
CA ALA A 44 8.26 5.25 3.75
C ALA A 44 6.87 5.88 3.84
N GLY A 45 6.60 6.70 4.86
CA GLY A 45 5.34 7.44 4.96
C GLY A 45 5.14 8.41 3.79
N ILE A 46 6.17 9.18 3.45
CA ILE A 46 6.14 10.10 2.29
C ILE A 46 5.92 9.32 1.00
N PHE A 47 6.68 8.23 0.81
CA PHE A 47 6.53 7.35 -0.34
C PHE A 47 5.12 6.77 -0.45
N ALA A 48 4.54 6.28 0.65
CA ALA A 48 3.21 5.70 0.66
C ALA A 48 2.14 6.67 0.18
N VAL A 49 2.21 7.93 0.64
CA VAL A 49 1.27 8.98 0.24
C VAL A 49 1.40 9.26 -1.27
N ILE A 50 2.62 9.51 -1.74
CA ILE A 50 2.87 9.79 -3.17
C ILE A 50 2.44 8.59 -4.02
N PHE A 51 2.84 7.38 -3.64
CA PHE A 51 2.51 6.14 -4.33
C PHE A 51 1.00 5.95 -4.40
N HIS A 52 0.26 6.18 -3.32
CA HIS A 52 -1.20 6.03 -3.31
C HIS A 52 -1.87 6.89 -4.39
N TYR A 53 -1.50 8.16 -4.47
CA TYR A 53 -2.05 9.09 -5.45
C TYR A 53 -1.63 8.72 -6.88
N VAL A 54 -0.34 8.45 -7.09
CA VAL A 54 0.19 8.12 -8.41
C VAL A 54 -0.36 6.80 -8.93
N HIS A 55 -0.39 5.76 -8.09
CA HIS A 55 -0.91 4.45 -8.44
C HIS A 55 -2.41 4.49 -8.72
N GLY A 56 -3.17 5.23 -7.92
CA GLY A 56 -4.59 5.46 -8.17
C GLY A 56 -4.85 6.17 -9.50
N PHE A 57 -4.03 7.20 -9.81
CA PHE A 57 -4.10 7.90 -11.10
C PHE A 57 -3.76 6.99 -12.28
N ILE A 58 -2.66 6.25 -12.21
CA ILE A 58 -2.21 5.32 -13.26
C ILE A 58 -3.27 4.25 -13.50
N ALA A 59 -3.76 3.62 -12.44
CA ALA A 59 -4.74 2.55 -12.59
C ALA A 59 -6.09 3.05 -13.11
N GLY A 60 -6.47 4.31 -12.80
CA GLY A 60 -7.61 4.98 -13.41
C GLY A 60 -7.38 5.30 -14.89
N PHE A 61 -6.17 5.69 -15.29
CA PHE A 61 -5.82 5.97 -16.69
C PHE A 61 -5.81 4.71 -17.56
N PHE A 62 -5.38 3.58 -17.01
CA PHE A 62 -5.29 2.31 -17.73
C PHE A 62 -6.51 1.39 -17.57
N GLY A 63 -7.57 1.84 -16.88
CA GLY A 63 -8.76 1.01 -16.65
C GLY A 63 -8.50 -0.26 -15.82
N LEU A 64 -7.37 -0.36 -15.12
CA LEU A 64 -6.95 -1.56 -14.38
C LEU A 64 -7.85 -1.86 -13.16
N TYR A 65 -8.72 -0.93 -12.81
CA TYR A 65 -9.73 -1.04 -11.76
C TYR A 65 -11.17 -0.94 -12.28
N GLU A 66 -11.39 -1.13 -13.58
CA GLU A 66 -12.75 -1.33 -14.09
C GLU A 66 -13.35 -2.58 -13.44
N THR A 67 -14.27 -2.28 -12.52
CA THR A 67 -15.26 -3.10 -11.83
C THR A 67 -15.46 -4.48 -12.45
N ASP A 68 -14.98 -5.53 -11.77
CA ASP A 68 -15.46 -6.89 -12.00
C ASP A 68 -16.90 -6.99 -11.43
N PRO A 69 -17.94 -7.12 -12.27
CA PRO A 69 -19.33 -7.11 -11.83
C PRO A 69 -19.65 -8.26 -10.86
N GLU A 70 -18.88 -9.35 -10.87
CA GLU A 70 -19.12 -10.52 -10.02
C GLU A 70 -18.57 -10.34 -8.60
N LEU A 71 -17.50 -9.55 -8.43
CA LEU A 71 -16.90 -9.21 -7.12
C LEU A 71 -17.54 -7.98 -6.45
N ASP A 72 -18.24 -7.15 -7.23
CA ASP A 72 -18.96 -5.95 -6.79
C ASP A 72 -20.47 -6.19 -6.61
N ALA A 73 -20.98 -7.37 -6.93
CA ALA A 73 -22.36 -7.72 -6.59
C ALA A 73 -22.55 -7.62 -5.06
N PRO A 74 -23.58 -6.90 -4.57
CA PRO A 74 -23.92 -6.96 -3.16
C PRO A 74 -24.07 -8.43 -2.81
N LYS A 75 -23.40 -8.89 -1.75
CA LYS A 75 -23.60 -10.24 -1.21
C LYS A 75 -25.10 -10.40 -1.04
N ARG A 76 -25.77 -11.09 -1.98
CA ARG A 76 -27.19 -11.37 -1.87
C ARG A 76 -27.35 -12.03 -0.51
N GLU A 77 -28.23 -11.44 0.27
CA GLU A 77 -28.68 -11.91 1.56
C GLU A 77 -28.92 -13.42 1.44
N ARG A 78 -27.95 -14.22 1.89
CA ARG A 78 -28.13 -15.67 2.05
C ARG A 78 -28.87 -15.93 3.37
N GLU A 79 -29.88 -15.12 3.66
CA GLU A 79 -30.67 -15.20 4.88
C GLU A 79 -32.15 -15.52 4.63
N GLU A 80 -32.68 -15.47 3.40
CA GLU A 80 -34.12 -15.73 3.17
C GLU A 80 -34.49 -17.10 2.56
N GLU A 81 -33.56 -17.90 2.01
CA GLU A 81 -33.92 -19.22 1.40
C GLU A 81 -33.66 -20.45 2.29
N ALA A 82 -33.32 -20.27 3.57
CA ALA A 82 -33.21 -21.40 4.52
C ALA A 82 -34.38 -21.46 5.53
N ALA A 83 -35.43 -20.68 5.30
CA ALA A 83 -36.59 -20.56 6.20
C ALA A 83 -37.94 -20.90 5.52
N GLU A 84 -37.94 -21.67 4.44
CA GLU A 84 -39.14 -22.31 3.88
C GLU A 84 -39.01 -23.84 3.84
#